data_AF-A0A7H9VPP5-F1
#
_entry.id   AF-A0A7H9VPP5-F1
#
_cell.length_a   1.000
_cell.length_b   1.000
_cell.length_c   1.000
_cell.angle_alpha   90.00
_cell.angle_beta   90.00
_cell.angle_gamma   90.00
#
_symmetry.space_group_name_H-M   'P 1'
#
loop_
_entity.id
_entity.type
_entity.pdbx_description
1 polymer ?
#
loop_
_entity_poly.entity_id
_entity_poly.type
_entity_poly.pdbx_seq_one_letter_code
_entity_poly.pdbx_strand_id
1 'polypeptide(L)'
;MTWNHPRGYDPMVACSRLWREKTGVSIEWEKRSLQDFESFSVEELARAYDLIVIDHPHVGQITAEKCLAPLDVPGREAEREALAKASVGRSYPSYTWQDRQWAFPIDAATQVQAWRPDLIDAAPKIWTEVLELAQRSRVLLPLRPPHSLMCFFTLAADLGRPCAVESPSDLIDPDTGETVFEMLREIAALLDPECLTMDPIAVFEKMAEAGSRIACAPLIYGYVPYAAAGFRPNRLFFCDMPTVGGNGPVGSALGGTGIAVSAFSAAGEEAIDFAYWIASGDVQRGLYAAAGGQPGHAAAWEDEAVNVATGDFYRGTRATLEGAWVRPRHDGYMAFQQAASDRLNEGLAGRQDAPRVVADINRLFRQSFAAPG
;
A
#
# COMPACT_ATOMS: atom_id res chain seq x y z
N MET A 1 7.70 -15.19 7.24
CA MET A 1 8.45 -14.09 6.56
C MET A 1 7.61 -12.81 6.51
N THR A 2 8.20 -11.66 6.83
CA THR A 2 7.61 -10.30 6.68
C THR A 2 8.68 -9.29 6.21
N TRP A 3 8.34 -8.01 6.03
CA TRP A 3 9.30 -6.98 5.59
C TRP A 3 9.96 -6.24 6.76
N ASN A 4 11.15 -5.67 6.48
CA ASN A 4 12.01 -5.02 7.46
C ASN A 4 11.56 -3.58 7.77
N HIS A 5 10.42 -3.44 8.42
CA HIS A 5 9.97 -2.18 9.00
C HIS A 5 9.20 -2.46 10.31
N PRO A 6 9.33 -1.61 11.37
CA PRO A 6 8.61 -1.79 12.63
C PRO A 6 7.13 -2.12 12.47
N ARG A 7 6.41 -1.34 11.64
CA ARG A 7 5.00 -1.56 11.23
C ARG A 7 4.68 -2.99 10.79
N GLY A 8 5.59 -3.65 10.06
CA GLY A 8 5.38 -4.97 9.47
C GLY A 8 5.92 -6.13 10.31
N TYR A 9 6.79 -5.85 11.29
CA TYR A 9 7.48 -6.89 12.06
C TYR A 9 7.08 -6.93 13.54
N ASP A 10 7.08 -5.78 14.20
CA ASP A 10 6.84 -5.69 15.64
C ASP A 10 5.46 -6.24 16.05
N PRO A 11 4.34 -5.95 15.34
CA PRO A 11 3.06 -6.58 15.67
C PRO A 11 3.06 -8.09 15.45
N MET A 12 3.81 -8.60 14.48
CA MET A 12 3.90 -10.03 14.21
C MET A 12 4.59 -10.75 15.38
N VAL A 13 5.72 -10.23 15.85
CA VAL A 13 6.44 -10.77 17.00
C VAL A 13 5.61 -10.67 18.28
N ALA A 14 4.98 -9.52 18.54
CA ALA A 14 4.15 -9.32 19.72
C ALA A 14 2.97 -10.30 19.76
N CYS A 15 2.22 -10.42 18.66
CA CYS A 15 1.09 -11.33 18.54
C CYS A 15 1.52 -12.81 18.60
N SER A 16 2.67 -13.18 18.02
CA SER A 16 3.18 -14.56 18.11
C SER A 16 3.57 -14.98 19.53
N ARG A 17 4.02 -14.06 20.39
CA ARG A 17 4.25 -14.35 21.82
C ARG A 17 2.94 -14.70 22.53
N LEU A 18 1.90 -13.88 22.33
CA LEU A 18 0.57 -14.13 22.90
C LEU A 18 -0.05 -15.42 22.34
N TRP A 19 0.17 -15.71 21.06
CA TRP A 19 -0.29 -16.96 20.44
C TRP A 19 0.33 -18.17 21.13
N ARG A 20 1.66 -18.16 21.33
CA ARG A 20 2.37 -19.23 22.03
C ARG A 20 1.84 -19.45 23.45
N GLU A 21 1.55 -18.38 24.18
CA GLU A 21 0.96 -18.47 25.52
C GLU A 21 -0.43 -19.14 25.50
N LYS A 22 -1.22 -18.89 24.45
CA LYS A 22 -2.58 -19.43 24.30
C LYS A 22 -2.63 -20.86 23.78
N THR A 23 -1.76 -21.23 22.86
CA THR A 23 -1.87 -22.48 22.08
C THR A 23 -0.68 -23.42 22.26
N GLY A 24 0.44 -22.93 22.79
CA GLY A 24 1.70 -23.67 22.82
C GLY A 24 2.48 -23.64 21.50
N VAL A 25 1.91 -23.10 20.42
CA VAL A 25 2.55 -23.04 19.09
C VAL A 25 3.50 -21.85 19.00
N SER A 26 4.76 -22.10 18.66
CA SER A 26 5.75 -21.06 18.40
C SER A 26 5.73 -20.62 16.94
N ILE A 27 5.80 -19.31 16.70
CA ILE A 27 5.96 -18.72 15.37
C ILE A 27 7.16 -17.78 15.41
N GLU A 28 8.06 -17.95 14.45
CA GLU A 28 9.27 -17.15 14.31
C GLU A 28 9.22 -16.34 13.00
N TRP A 29 9.69 -15.10 13.06
CA TRP A 29 9.62 -14.17 11.93
C TRP A 29 11.01 -13.78 11.45
N GLU A 30 11.25 -14.05 10.17
CA GLU A 30 12.35 -13.47 9.40
C GLU A 30 11.90 -12.23 8.63
N LYS A 31 12.86 -11.35 8.33
CA LYS A 31 12.65 -10.07 7.64
C LYS A 31 13.38 -10.07 6.30
N ARG A 32 12.74 -9.49 5.28
CA ARG A 32 13.36 -9.11 3.99
C ARG A 32 13.31 -7.60 3.78
N SER A 33 14.11 -7.06 2.88
CA SER A 33 14.03 -5.61 2.57
C SER A 33 12.65 -5.24 2.01
N LEU A 34 12.26 -3.96 2.06
CA LEU A 34 11.00 -3.51 1.46
C LEU A 34 11.01 -3.71 -0.07
N GLN A 35 12.16 -3.50 -0.70
CA GLN A 35 12.32 -3.74 -2.13
C GLN A 35 12.13 -5.22 -2.49
N ASP A 36 12.74 -6.14 -1.74
CA ASP A 36 12.52 -7.58 -1.93
C ASP A 36 11.05 -7.93 -1.62
N PHE A 37 10.41 -7.25 -0.67
CA PHE A 37 8.99 -7.45 -0.41
C PHE A 37 8.12 -7.14 -1.64
N GLU A 38 8.46 -6.10 -2.39
CA GLU A 38 7.76 -5.64 -3.59
C GLU A 38 8.06 -6.45 -4.86
N SER A 39 9.06 -7.34 -4.87
CA SER A 39 9.52 -8.00 -6.10
C SER A 39 9.82 -9.50 -6.04
N PHE A 40 9.93 -10.10 -4.84
CA PHE A 40 10.37 -11.50 -4.71
C PHE A 40 9.28 -12.51 -5.09
N SER A 41 9.69 -13.68 -5.59
CA SER A 41 8.79 -14.78 -5.93
C SER A 41 8.07 -15.33 -4.69
N VAL A 42 6.75 -15.43 -4.76
CA VAL A 42 5.95 -16.00 -3.65
C VAL A 42 6.15 -17.51 -3.55
N GLU A 43 6.38 -18.22 -4.66
CA GLU A 43 6.68 -19.65 -4.64
C GLU A 43 7.95 -19.96 -3.82
N GLU A 44 9.03 -19.20 -4.03
CA GLU A 44 10.28 -19.41 -3.30
C GLU A 44 10.09 -19.20 -1.80
N LEU A 45 9.30 -18.19 -1.42
CA LEU A 45 8.94 -17.95 -0.01
C LEU A 45 8.08 -19.09 0.54
N ALA A 46 7.11 -19.58 -0.23
CA ALA A 46 6.25 -20.67 0.22
C ALA A 46 7.02 -21.96 0.46
N ARG A 47 8.09 -22.20 -0.29
CA ARG A 47 8.97 -23.37 -0.06
C ARG A 47 9.80 -23.24 1.22
N ALA A 48 10.05 -22.03 1.69
CA ALA A 48 10.91 -21.76 2.84
C ALA A 48 10.16 -21.44 4.13
N TYR A 49 8.91 -20.96 4.05
CA TYR A 49 8.16 -20.46 5.20
C TYR A 49 6.71 -20.93 5.21
N ASP A 50 6.18 -21.19 6.41
CA ASP A 50 4.77 -21.56 6.61
C ASP A 50 3.82 -20.37 6.45
N LEU A 51 4.24 -19.21 6.96
CA LEU A 51 3.49 -17.95 6.94
C LEU A 51 4.27 -16.88 6.19
N ILE A 52 3.58 -16.21 5.27
CA ILE A 52 4.17 -15.21 4.39
C ILE A 52 3.27 -13.99 4.40
N VAL A 53 3.83 -12.82 4.66
CA VAL A 53 3.11 -11.59 4.39
C VAL A 53 3.39 -11.15 2.95
N ILE A 54 2.32 -10.91 2.20
CA ILE A 54 2.33 -10.62 0.77
C ILE A 54 1.57 -9.34 0.45
N ASP A 55 1.90 -8.73 -0.69
CA ASP A 55 1.09 -7.68 -1.31
C ASP A 55 0.08 -8.30 -2.28
N HIS A 56 -1.06 -7.65 -2.49
CA HIS A 56 -2.17 -8.18 -3.29
C HIS A 56 -1.90 -8.36 -4.79
N PRO A 57 -0.99 -7.62 -5.47
CA PRO A 57 -0.73 -7.83 -6.89
C PRO A 57 -0.15 -9.21 -7.22
N HIS A 58 0.43 -9.92 -6.24
CA HIS A 58 1.00 -11.24 -6.46
C HIS A 58 -0.06 -12.34 -6.65
N VAL A 59 -1.35 -12.11 -6.33
CA VAL A 59 -2.35 -13.21 -6.27
C VAL A 59 -2.60 -13.89 -7.61
N GLY A 60 -2.47 -13.21 -8.76
CA GLY A 60 -2.63 -13.87 -10.06
C GLY A 60 -1.51 -14.87 -10.34
N GLN A 61 -0.26 -14.47 -10.12
CA GLN A 61 0.91 -15.34 -10.27
C GLN A 61 0.81 -16.57 -9.34
N ILE A 62 0.47 -16.34 -8.08
CA ILE A 62 0.37 -17.38 -7.04
C ILE A 62 -0.56 -18.54 -7.45
N THR A 63 -1.68 -18.23 -8.12
CA THR A 63 -2.66 -19.28 -8.49
C THR A 63 -2.18 -20.23 -9.57
N ALA A 64 -1.29 -19.78 -10.46
CA ALA A 64 -0.64 -20.65 -11.44
C ALA A 64 0.38 -21.58 -10.76
N GLU A 65 1.11 -21.06 -9.77
CA GLU A 65 2.19 -21.76 -9.06
C GLU A 65 1.68 -22.76 -8.01
N LYS A 66 0.42 -22.65 -7.57
CA LYS A 66 -0.18 -23.49 -6.51
C LYS A 66 0.62 -23.50 -5.21
N CYS A 67 1.25 -22.38 -4.89
CA CYS A 67 2.21 -22.27 -3.78
C CYS A 67 1.57 -21.84 -2.45
N LEU A 68 0.33 -21.34 -2.45
CA LEU A 68 -0.39 -20.95 -1.23
C LEU A 68 -1.59 -21.87 -0.94
N ALA A 69 -1.88 -22.05 0.34
CA ALA A 69 -3.08 -22.70 0.82
C ALA A 69 -4.26 -21.71 0.79
N PRO A 70 -5.43 -22.10 0.25
CA PRO A 70 -6.62 -21.26 0.30
C PRO A 70 -7.14 -21.16 1.74
N LEU A 71 -7.55 -19.96 2.13
CA LEU A 71 -8.04 -19.65 3.46
C LEU A 71 -9.56 -19.78 3.59
N ASP A 72 -10.30 -20.05 2.52
CA ASP A 72 -11.71 -20.43 2.53
C ASP A 72 -11.92 -21.89 3.01
N VAL A 73 -11.55 -22.14 4.27
CA VAL A 73 -11.60 -23.46 4.91
C VAL A 73 -13.05 -23.87 5.24
N PRO A 74 -13.49 -25.08 4.86
CA PRO A 74 -14.82 -25.58 5.20
C PRO A 74 -15.07 -25.58 6.72
N GLY A 75 -16.23 -25.09 7.14
CA GLY A 75 -16.62 -24.99 8.56
C GLY A 75 -16.19 -23.67 9.24
N ARG A 76 -15.46 -22.80 8.53
CA ARG A 76 -15.04 -21.47 9.02
C ARG A 76 -15.72 -20.32 8.27
N GLU A 77 -16.84 -20.58 7.61
CA GLU A 77 -17.53 -19.60 6.76
C GLU A 77 -17.94 -18.35 7.53
N ALA A 78 -18.43 -18.51 8.76
CA ALA A 78 -18.85 -17.39 9.61
C ALA A 78 -17.69 -16.46 9.99
N GLU A 79 -16.51 -17.02 10.29
CA GLU A 79 -15.30 -16.24 10.58
C GLU A 79 -14.84 -15.49 9.34
N ARG A 80 -14.84 -16.16 8.18
CA ARG A 80 -14.49 -15.55 6.90
C ARG A 80 -15.43 -14.43 6.51
N GLU A 81 -16.74 -14.62 6.67
CA GLU A 81 -17.74 -13.58 6.42
C GLU A 81 -17.58 -12.38 7.37
N ALA A 82 -17.24 -12.63 8.64
CA ALA A 82 -16.96 -11.57 9.60
C ALA A 82 -15.73 -10.74 9.19
N LEU A 83 -14.64 -11.40 8.79
CA LEU A 83 -13.43 -10.73 8.28
C LEU A 83 -13.74 -9.91 7.01
N ALA A 84 -14.50 -10.47 6.08
CA ALA A 84 -14.89 -9.77 4.86
C ALA A 84 -15.75 -8.52 5.14
N LYS A 85 -16.73 -8.63 6.05
CA LYS A 85 -17.59 -7.50 6.46
C LYS A 85 -16.83 -6.41 7.21
N ALA A 86 -15.79 -6.79 7.95
CA ALA A 86 -14.98 -5.86 8.74
C ALA A 86 -13.70 -5.39 8.01
N SER A 87 -13.62 -5.62 6.70
CA SER A 87 -12.56 -5.08 5.85
C SER A 87 -12.71 -3.59 5.63
N VAL A 88 -11.61 -2.85 5.63
CA VAL A 88 -11.61 -1.44 5.19
C VAL A 88 -11.38 -1.36 3.69
N GLY A 89 -12.26 -0.65 2.99
CA GLY A 89 -12.23 -0.52 1.53
C GLY A 89 -12.14 -1.86 0.82
N ARG A 90 -11.27 -1.93 -0.19
CA ARG A 90 -11.11 -3.12 -1.06
C ARG A 90 -10.04 -4.10 -0.55
N SER A 91 -9.57 -3.95 0.70
CA SER A 91 -8.46 -4.74 1.26
C SER A 91 -8.72 -6.24 1.25
N TYR A 92 -9.82 -6.72 1.82
CA TYR A 92 -10.12 -8.16 1.83
C TYR A 92 -10.33 -8.72 0.42
N PRO A 93 -11.18 -8.10 -0.44
CA PRO A 93 -11.35 -8.59 -1.81
C PRO A 93 -10.10 -8.53 -2.69
N SER A 94 -9.11 -7.70 -2.37
CA SER A 94 -7.85 -7.63 -3.14
C SER A 94 -7.10 -8.96 -3.14
N TYR A 95 -7.31 -9.78 -2.10
CA TYR A 95 -6.75 -11.13 -1.97
C TYR A 95 -7.70 -12.25 -2.43
N THR A 96 -8.89 -11.91 -2.94
CA THR A 96 -9.80 -12.87 -3.57
C THR A 96 -9.46 -13.01 -5.05
N TRP A 97 -9.14 -14.23 -5.49
CA TRP A 97 -8.79 -14.52 -6.88
C TRP A 97 -9.28 -15.91 -7.28
N GLN A 98 -9.92 -16.01 -8.45
CA GLN A 98 -10.56 -17.24 -8.95
C GLN A 98 -11.48 -17.90 -7.90
N ASP A 99 -12.33 -17.10 -7.28
CA ASP A 99 -13.31 -17.49 -6.24
C ASP A 99 -12.72 -18.11 -4.96
N ARG A 100 -11.40 -17.99 -4.76
CA ARG A 100 -10.70 -18.43 -3.54
C ARG A 100 -10.15 -17.24 -2.75
N GLN A 101 -9.97 -17.41 -1.45
CA GLN A 101 -9.31 -16.42 -0.60
C GLN A 101 -7.87 -16.85 -0.34
N TRP A 102 -6.87 -16.07 -0.78
CA TRP A 102 -5.46 -16.48 -0.70
C TRP A 102 -4.68 -15.87 0.48
N ALA A 103 -5.19 -14.79 1.06
CA ALA A 103 -4.61 -14.14 2.24
C ALA A 103 -5.68 -13.34 2.99
N PHE A 104 -5.45 -13.01 4.26
CA PHE A 104 -6.27 -12.05 5.00
C PHE A 104 -5.54 -10.72 5.18
N PRO A 105 -6.19 -9.57 4.93
CA PRO A 105 -5.58 -8.28 5.18
C PRO A 105 -5.29 -8.14 6.68
N ILE A 106 -4.02 -8.01 7.02
CA ILE A 106 -3.56 -7.63 8.37
C ILE A 106 -3.07 -6.20 8.40
N ASP A 107 -2.85 -5.62 7.21
CA ASP A 107 -2.48 -4.24 7.02
C ASP A 107 -3.26 -3.64 5.84
N ALA A 108 -3.89 -2.48 6.06
CA ALA A 108 -4.55 -1.72 5.01
C ALA A 108 -3.89 -0.35 4.82
N ALA A 109 -3.56 -0.02 3.57
CA ALA A 109 -2.90 1.23 3.23
C ALA A 109 -3.31 1.72 1.85
N THR A 110 -3.18 3.01 1.62
CA THR A 110 -3.36 3.66 0.32
C THR A 110 -2.51 4.93 0.29
N GLN A 111 -2.34 5.58 -0.86
CA GLN A 111 -1.73 6.91 -0.88
C GLN A 111 -2.67 7.95 -0.23
N VAL A 112 -2.18 8.60 0.80
CA VAL A 112 -2.87 9.63 1.58
C VAL A 112 -1.97 10.88 1.60
N GLN A 113 -2.37 11.89 2.35
CA GLN A 113 -1.52 13.04 2.61
C GLN A 113 -0.93 12.99 4.01
N ALA A 114 0.38 13.24 4.10
CA ALA A 114 1.07 13.51 5.35
C ALA A 114 1.42 14.99 5.46
N TRP A 115 1.28 15.59 6.64
CA TRP A 115 1.52 17.01 6.84
C TRP A 115 1.99 17.35 8.25
N ARG A 116 2.50 18.58 8.41
CA ARG A 116 3.09 19.11 9.64
C ARG A 116 2.32 20.33 10.16
N PRO A 117 1.49 20.19 11.20
CA PRO A 117 0.67 21.29 11.73
C PRO A 117 1.48 22.41 12.39
N ASP A 118 2.75 22.16 12.71
CA ASP A 118 3.66 23.20 13.21
C ASP A 118 4.31 24.03 12.09
N LEU A 119 4.16 23.62 10.81
CA LEU A 119 4.70 24.33 9.65
C LEU A 119 3.62 24.99 8.77
N ILE A 120 2.40 24.46 8.78
CA ILE A 120 1.23 24.97 8.05
C ILE A 120 -0.04 24.79 8.89
N ASP A 121 -0.99 25.73 8.79
CA ASP A 121 -2.20 25.74 9.63
C ASP A 121 -3.23 24.67 9.25
N ALA A 122 -3.23 24.24 7.98
CA ALA A 122 -4.12 23.22 7.46
C ALA A 122 -3.44 22.42 6.34
N ALA A 123 -3.81 21.15 6.20
CA ALA A 123 -3.41 20.33 5.07
C ALA A 123 -4.05 20.84 3.76
N PRO A 124 -3.30 20.87 2.64
CA PRO A 124 -3.85 21.12 1.31
C PRO A 124 -5.06 20.24 1.00
N LYS A 125 -6.13 20.83 0.50
CA LYS A 125 -7.35 20.12 0.09
C LYS A 125 -7.39 19.86 -1.41
N ILE A 126 -6.75 20.72 -2.19
CA ILE A 126 -6.75 20.64 -3.65
C ILE A 126 -5.34 20.69 -4.22
N TRP A 127 -5.16 20.15 -5.42
CA TRP A 127 -3.86 20.05 -6.08
C TRP A 127 -3.14 21.39 -6.25
N THR A 128 -3.86 22.48 -6.51
CA THR A 128 -3.24 23.80 -6.66
C THR A 128 -2.58 24.29 -5.37
N GLU A 129 -3.17 24.02 -4.20
CA GLU A 129 -2.56 24.35 -2.90
C GLU A 129 -1.28 23.53 -2.65
N VAL A 130 -1.24 22.28 -3.14
CA VAL A 130 -0.02 21.46 -3.11
C VAL A 130 1.08 22.10 -3.95
N LEU A 131 0.76 22.54 -5.17
CA LEU A 131 1.73 23.20 -6.07
C LEU A 131 2.25 24.51 -5.46
N GLU A 132 1.42 25.30 -4.78
CA GLU A 132 1.86 26.51 -4.06
C GLU A 132 2.87 26.20 -2.95
N LEU A 133 2.70 25.09 -2.23
CA LEU A 133 3.69 24.64 -1.25
C LEU A 133 4.97 24.10 -1.93
N ALA A 134 4.84 23.40 -3.05
CA ALA A 134 5.96 22.87 -3.81
C ALA A 134 6.85 23.99 -4.34
N GLN A 135 6.27 25.08 -4.85
CA GLN A 135 7.01 26.29 -5.27
C GLN A 135 7.84 26.93 -4.15
N ARG A 136 7.49 26.67 -2.89
CA ARG A 136 8.22 27.15 -1.70
C ARG A 136 9.19 26.10 -1.14
N SER A 137 9.43 25.01 -1.88
CA SER A 137 10.26 23.87 -1.47
C SER A 137 9.82 23.24 -0.15
N ARG A 138 8.50 23.18 0.10
CA ARG A 138 7.90 22.61 1.32
C ARG A 138 7.24 21.26 1.09
N VAL A 139 7.38 20.68 -0.09
CA VAL A 139 6.76 19.40 -0.46
C VAL A 139 7.83 18.38 -0.82
N LEU A 140 7.61 17.13 -0.42
CA LEU A 140 8.29 15.96 -0.96
C LEU A 140 7.25 14.98 -1.50
N LEU A 141 7.64 14.18 -2.50
CA LEU A 141 6.81 13.15 -3.09
C LEU A 141 7.69 11.93 -3.36
N PRO A 142 7.34 10.73 -2.86
CA PRO A 142 8.13 9.54 -3.16
C PRO A 142 7.95 9.15 -4.63
N LEU A 143 9.03 9.19 -5.40
CA LEU A 143 9.02 8.87 -6.84
C LEU A 143 9.95 7.71 -7.20
N ARG A 144 10.65 7.10 -6.23
CA ARG A 144 11.37 5.84 -6.48
C ARG A 144 10.38 4.79 -6.99
N PRO A 145 10.71 3.99 -8.03
CA PRO A 145 9.87 2.87 -8.42
C PRO A 145 9.54 1.98 -7.21
N PRO A 146 8.28 1.55 -7.04
CA PRO A 146 7.13 1.73 -7.95
C PRO A 146 6.26 2.98 -7.68
N HIS A 147 6.65 3.85 -6.76
CA HIS A 147 5.78 4.91 -6.21
C HIS A 147 5.36 5.99 -7.21
N SER A 148 6.18 6.27 -8.23
CA SER A 148 5.80 7.22 -9.28
C SER A 148 4.63 6.71 -10.14
N LEU A 149 4.60 5.41 -10.45
CA LEU A 149 3.46 4.76 -11.09
C LEU A 149 2.23 4.73 -10.17
N MET A 150 2.42 4.59 -8.85
CA MET A 150 1.31 4.69 -7.89
C MET A 150 0.71 6.10 -7.89
N CYS A 151 1.54 7.15 -7.96
CA CYS A 151 1.05 8.52 -8.12
C CYS A 151 0.26 8.67 -9.43
N PHE A 152 0.74 8.08 -10.54
CA PHE A 152 0.01 8.08 -11.81
C PHE A 152 -1.37 7.42 -11.68
N PHE A 153 -1.46 6.23 -11.06
CA PHE A 153 -2.74 5.56 -10.83
C PHE A 153 -3.68 6.36 -9.95
N THR A 154 -3.17 6.94 -8.87
CA THR A 154 -3.95 7.76 -7.95
C THR A 154 -4.54 8.99 -8.64
N LEU A 155 -3.74 9.70 -9.43
CA LEU A 155 -4.21 10.88 -10.18
C LEU A 155 -5.25 10.51 -11.24
N ALA A 156 -5.05 9.40 -11.97
CA ALA A 156 -6.02 8.90 -12.94
C ALA A 156 -7.36 8.53 -12.28
N ALA A 157 -7.31 7.83 -11.15
CA ALA A 157 -8.48 7.47 -10.37
C ALA A 157 -9.21 8.72 -9.83
N ASP A 158 -8.46 9.72 -9.32
CA ASP A 158 -9.04 10.95 -8.79
C ASP A 158 -9.77 11.80 -9.86
N LEU A 159 -9.26 11.77 -11.10
CA LEU A 159 -9.93 12.35 -12.27
C LEU A 159 -11.21 11.60 -12.70
N GLY A 160 -11.57 10.50 -12.00
CA GLY A 160 -12.71 9.65 -12.34
C GLY A 160 -12.46 8.74 -13.55
N ARG A 161 -11.19 8.55 -13.92
CA ARG A 161 -10.74 7.78 -15.09
C ARG A 161 -9.70 6.74 -14.65
N PRO A 162 -10.06 5.83 -13.73
CA PRO A 162 -9.12 4.84 -13.21
C PRO A 162 -8.56 3.97 -14.33
N CYS A 163 -7.31 3.52 -14.17
CA CYS A 163 -6.68 2.64 -15.14
C CYS A 163 -7.41 1.29 -15.24
N ALA A 164 -7.27 0.66 -16.41
CA ALA A 164 -7.76 -0.69 -16.66
C ALA A 164 -6.99 -1.72 -15.83
N VAL A 165 -7.70 -2.76 -15.40
CA VAL A 165 -7.14 -3.83 -14.54
C VAL A 165 -7.26 -5.24 -15.11
N GLU A 166 -8.19 -5.48 -16.04
CA GLU A 166 -8.68 -6.83 -16.37
C GLU A 166 -8.75 -7.16 -17.87
N SER A 167 -7.91 -6.55 -18.71
CA SER A 167 -7.84 -6.98 -20.12
C SER A 167 -6.55 -6.56 -20.82
N PRO A 168 -6.15 -7.23 -21.92
CA PRO A 168 -5.03 -6.82 -22.77
C PRO A 168 -5.38 -5.59 -23.64
N SER A 169 -6.04 -4.59 -23.05
CA SER A 169 -6.28 -3.28 -23.63
C SER A 169 -5.18 -2.31 -23.24
N ASP A 170 -5.32 -1.06 -23.64
CA ASP A 170 -4.55 0.03 -23.05
C ASP A 170 -4.85 0.13 -21.54
N LEU A 171 -3.82 0.48 -20.78
CA LEU A 171 -3.92 0.72 -19.34
C LEU A 171 -4.79 1.96 -19.07
N ILE A 172 -4.66 2.98 -19.93
CA ILE A 172 -5.34 4.25 -19.80
C ILE A 172 -5.59 4.84 -21.19
N ASP A 173 -6.68 5.58 -21.36
CA ASP A 173 -6.88 6.33 -22.61
C ASP A 173 -5.79 7.40 -22.78
N PRO A 174 -5.30 7.65 -24.02
CA PRO A 174 -4.17 8.54 -24.25
C PRO A 174 -4.37 9.95 -23.67
N ASP A 175 -5.51 10.59 -23.91
CA ASP A 175 -5.77 11.96 -23.45
C ASP A 175 -5.72 12.09 -21.92
N THR A 176 -6.32 11.13 -21.20
CA THR A 176 -6.25 11.10 -19.73
C THR A 176 -4.84 10.78 -19.26
N GLY A 177 -4.16 9.82 -19.88
CA GLY A 177 -2.79 9.46 -19.53
C GLY A 177 -1.83 10.63 -19.72
N GLU A 178 -1.99 11.40 -20.79
CA GLU A 178 -1.20 12.60 -21.06
C GLU A 178 -1.47 13.68 -20.01
N THR A 179 -2.74 13.90 -19.65
CA THR A 179 -3.11 14.84 -18.58
C THR A 179 -2.44 14.46 -17.25
N VAL A 180 -2.52 13.19 -16.85
CA VAL A 180 -1.92 12.71 -15.60
C VAL A 180 -0.39 12.80 -15.62
N PHE A 181 0.24 12.46 -16.74
CA PHE A 181 1.68 12.59 -16.88
C PHE A 181 2.12 14.06 -16.76
N GLU A 182 1.39 14.98 -17.39
CA GLU A 182 1.68 16.41 -17.32
C GLU A 182 1.55 16.96 -15.90
N MET A 183 0.56 16.51 -15.14
CA MET A 183 0.43 16.83 -13.72
C MET A 183 1.62 16.34 -12.88
N LEU A 184 2.07 15.10 -13.11
CA LEU A 184 3.26 14.56 -12.45
C LEU A 184 4.52 15.32 -12.85
N ARG A 185 4.64 15.70 -14.13
CA ARG A 185 5.75 16.48 -14.64
C ARG A 185 5.80 17.87 -14.02
N GLU A 186 4.65 18.53 -13.87
CA GLU A 186 4.54 19.84 -13.24
C GLU A 186 5.02 19.80 -11.79
N ILE A 187 4.48 18.89 -10.96
CA ILE A 187 4.93 18.80 -9.56
C ILE A 187 6.39 18.36 -9.48
N ALA A 188 6.83 17.36 -10.25
CA ALA A 188 8.21 16.88 -10.23
C ALA A 188 9.23 17.98 -10.58
N ALA A 189 8.87 18.93 -11.44
CA ALA A 189 9.71 20.08 -11.77
C ALA A 189 9.90 21.09 -10.61
N LEU A 190 9.02 21.06 -9.60
CA LEU A 190 9.06 21.91 -8.41
C LEU A 190 9.73 21.23 -7.20
N LEU A 191 9.91 19.90 -7.26
CA LEU A 191 10.45 19.10 -6.16
C LEU A 191 11.97 19.00 -6.21
N ASP A 192 12.58 18.62 -5.08
CA ASP A 192 13.97 18.20 -5.06
C ASP A 192 14.17 16.96 -5.97
N PRO A 193 15.12 16.96 -6.91
CA PRO A 193 15.42 15.80 -7.75
C PRO A 193 15.68 14.51 -6.97
N GLU A 194 16.13 14.58 -5.71
CA GLU A 194 16.32 13.43 -4.83
C GLU A 194 15.03 12.63 -4.63
N CYS A 195 13.84 13.23 -4.81
CA CYS A 195 12.54 12.56 -4.75
C CYS A 195 12.45 11.32 -5.67
N LEU A 196 13.15 11.33 -6.81
CA LEU A 196 13.22 10.18 -7.74
C LEU A 196 13.89 8.94 -7.13
N THR A 197 14.60 9.11 -6.02
CA THR A 197 15.30 8.05 -5.29
C THR A 197 14.67 7.74 -3.92
N MET A 198 13.66 8.51 -3.52
CA MET A 198 12.99 8.36 -2.23
C MET A 198 11.77 7.44 -2.32
N ASP A 199 11.68 6.51 -1.38
CA ASP A 199 10.45 5.79 -1.04
C ASP A 199 9.67 6.55 0.06
N PRO A 200 8.46 6.10 0.44
CA PRO A 200 7.70 6.73 1.52
C PRO A 200 8.49 6.84 2.83
N ILE A 201 9.31 5.85 3.19
CA ILE A 201 10.08 5.86 4.43
C ILE A 201 11.11 6.99 4.37
N ALA A 202 11.88 7.11 3.29
CA ALA A 202 12.85 8.18 3.10
C ALA A 202 12.19 9.57 3.17
N VAL A 203 11.01 9.74 2.56
CA VAL A 203 10.23 10.98 2.66
C VAL A 203 9.81 11.24 4.11
N PHE A 204 9.28 10.24 4.82
CA PHE A 204 8.84 10.41 6.19
C PHE A 204 9.99 10.72 7.16
N GLU A 205 11.14 10.05 7.03
CA GLU A 205 12.34 10.37 7.82
C GLU A 205 12.76 11.84 7.59
N LYS A 206 12.77 12.29 6.33
CA LYS A 206 13.10 13.68 5.99
C LYS A 206 12.05 14.68 6.47
N MET A 207 10.79 14.32 6.51
CA MET A 207 9.72 15.16 7.07
C MET A 207 9.77 15.22 8.60
N ALA A 208 10.15 14.12 9.26
CA ALA A 208 10.10 13.98 10.70
C ALA A 208 11.40 14.41 11.41
N GLU A 209 12.51 14.58 10.69
CA GLU A 209 13.80 15.01 11.25
C GLU A 209 13.73 16.42 11.88
N ALA A 210 14.55 16.65 12.90
CA ALA A 210 14.63 17.94 13.57
C ALA A 210 15.09 19.05 12.59
N GLY A 211 14.38 20.18 12.60
CA GLY A 211 14.69 21.32 11.73
C GLY A 211 14.21 21.18 10.28
N SER A 212 13.56 20.07 9.91
CA SER A 212 12.93 19.92 8.61
C SER A 212 11.91 21.02 8.34
N ARG A 213 11.86 21.48 7.09
CA ARG A 213 10.91 22.48 6.60
C ARG A 213 9.86 21.90 5.65
N ILE A 214 9.91 20.58 5.44
CA ILE A 214 8.95 19.89 4.57
C ILE A 214 7.63 19.80 5.33
N ALA A 215 6.62 20.47 4.79
CA ALA A 215 5.33 20.62 5.42
C ALA A 215 4.29 19.61 4.94
N CYS A 216 4.47 19.04 3.74
CA CYS A 216 3.49 18.16 3.12
C CYS A 216 4.15 17.08 2.23
N ALA A 217 3.56 15.89 2.23
CA ALA A 217 3.70 14.88 1.19
C ALA A 217 2.29 14.47 0.71
N PRO A 218 1.87 14.89 -0.50
CA PRO A 218 0.46 14.87 -0.90
C PRO A 218 -0.06 13.49 -1.30
N LEU A 219 0.79 12.64 -1.89
CA LEU A 219 0.45 11.30 -2.36
C LEU A 219 1.48 10.30 -1.83
N ILE A 220 1.27 9.81 -0.61
CA ILE A 220 2.22 8.93 0.08
C ILE A 220 1.49 7.80 0.79
N TYR A 221 1.98 6.56 0.68
CA TYR A 221 1.41 5.46 1.46
C TYR A 221 1.52 5.79 2.95
N GLY A 222 0.40 5.81 3.66
CA GLY A 222 0.39 6.15 5.09
C GLY A 222 1.17 5.14 5.92
N TYR A 223 2.00 5.60 6.85
CA TYR A 223 2.75 4.79 7.81
C TYR A 223 2.43 5.27 9.23
N VAL A 224 1.53 4.57 9.90
CA VAL A 224 1.02 4.97 11.22
C VAL A 224 2.09 5.22 12.31
N PRO A 225 3.29 4.58 12.32
CA PRO A 225 4.29 4.89 13.34
C PRO A 225 4.71 6.37 13.35
N TYR A 226 4.75 7.04 12.19
CA TYR A 226 5.08 8.48 12.13
C TYR A 226 3.98 9.38 12.70
N ALA A 227 2.77 8.85 12.86
CA ALA A 227 1.66 9.52 13.51
C ALA A 227 1.65 9.33 15.04
N ALA A 228 2.46 8.41 15.57
CA ALA A 228 2.58 8.17 17.00
C ALA A 228 3.47 9.22 17.67
N ALA A 229 3.08 9.67 18.86
CA ALA A 229 3.88 10.60 19.64
C ALA A 229 5.23 9.96 20.03
N GLY A 230 6.32 10.70 19.85
CA GLY A 230 7.67 10.27 20.24
C GLY A 230 8.35 9.27 19.31
N PHE A 231 7.73 8.85 18.20
CA PHE A 231 8.37 7.95 17.24
C PHE A 231 9.57 8.59 16.53
N ARG A 232 9.46 9.88 16.20
CA ARG A 232 10.51 10.72 15.61
C ARG A 232 10.49 12.11 16.25
N PRO A 233 11.53 12.95 16.05
CA PRO A 233 11.59 14.29 16.65
C PRO A 233 10.34 15.13 16.37
N ASN A 234 9.80 15.04 15.16
CA ASN A 234 8.54 15.65 14.81
C ASN A 234 7.49 14.62 14.43
N ARG A 235 6.32 14.75 15.03
CA ARG A 235 5.14 13.95 14.71
C ARG A 235 4.54 14.40 13.38
N LEU A 236 4.16 13.45 12.53
CA LEU A 236 3.42 13.72 11.31
C LEU A 236 1.92 13.52 11.55
N PHE A 237 1.10 14.26 10.82
CA PHE A 237 -0.35 14.09 10.80
C PHE A 237 -0.79 13.63 9.43
N PHE A 238 -1.88 12.88 9.38
CA PHE A 238 -2.35 12.25 8.15
C PHE A 238 -3.80 12.62 7.92
N CYS A 239 -4.13 12.88 6.66
CA CYS A 239 -5.50 13.06 6.23
C CYS A 239 -5.68 12.48 4.82
N ASP A 240 -6.92 12.47 4.37
CA ASP A 240 -7.27 12.13 3.00
C ASP A 240 -6.45 12.94 2.00
N MET A 241 -6.18 12.31 0.86
CA MET A 241 -5.37 12.92 -0.20
C MET A 241 -6.03 14.20 -0.73
N PRO A 242 -5.24 15.19 -1.19
CA PRO A 242 -5.78 16.36 -1.86
C PRO A 242 -6.45 15.95 -3.18
N THR A 243 -7.53 16.65 -3.54
CA THR A 243 -8.29 16.36 -4.76
C THR A 243 -7.69 17.12 -5.95
N VAL A 244 -7.65 16.46 -7.09
CA VAL A 244 -7.32 17.02 -8.39
C VAL A 244 -8.60 17.36 -9.13
N GLY A 245 -9.59 16.47 -9.07
CA GLY A 245 -10.91 16.64 -9.64
C GLY A 245 -11.90 17.36 -8.71
N GLY A 246 -13.14 17.49 -9.19
CA GLY A 246 -14.28 18.00 -8.40
C GLY A 246 -15.04 16.94 -7.61
N ASN A 247 -14.55 15.69 -7.60
CA ASN A 247 -15.30 14.54 -7.08
C ASN A 247 -15.06 14.23 -5.60
N GLY A 248 -14.24 15.03 -4.90
CA GLY A 248 -13.74 14.65 -3.57
C GLY A 248 -12.62 13.60 -3.66
N PRO A 249 -12.07 13.12 -2.53
CA PRO A 249 -11.10 12.04 -2.54
C PRO A 249 -11.81 10.74 -2.95
N VAL A 250 -11.79 10.42 -4.24
CA VAL A 250 -12.41 9.20 -4.78
C VAL A 250 -11.51 7.97 -4.64
N GLY A 251 -10.55 8.03 -3.72
CA GLY A 251 -9.59 6.99 -3.37
C GLY A 251 -8.34 6.98 -4.24
N SER A 252 -7.31 6.30 -3.73
CA SER A 252 -5.99 6.19 -4.37
C SER A 252 -5.60 4.74 -4.63
N ALA A 253 -4.42 4.50 -5.21
CA ALA A 253 -3.92 3.15 -5.43
C ALA A 253 -3.81 2.38 -4.11
N LEU A 254 -4.62 1.33 -3.96
CA LEU A 254 -4.63 0.45 -2.80
C LEU A 254 -3.24 -0.18 -2.62
N GLY A 255 -2.81 -0.28 -1.37
CA GLY A 255 -1.66 -1.04 -0.92
C GLY A 255 -2.04 -1.84 0.32
N GLY A 256 -1.12 -1.92 1.28
CA GLY A 256 -1.29 -2.76 2.46
C GLY A 256 -0.87 -4.20 2.17
N THR A 257 -1.03 -5.08 3.15
CA THR A 257 -0.47 -6.44 3.09
C THR A 257 -1.39 -7.47 3.73
N GLY A 258 -1.29 -8.71 3.23
CA GLY A 258 -2.09 -9.83 3.66
C GLY A 258 -1.22 -10.96 4.18
N ILE A 259 -1.71 -11.66 5.21
CA ILE A 259 -1.09 -12.89 5.69
C ILE A 259 -1.59 -14.07 4.88
N ALA A 260 -0.65 -14.80 4.30
CA ALA A 260 -0.84 -15.99 3.50
C ALA A 260 -0.20 -17.22 4.18
N VAL A 261 -0.71 -18.39 3.84
CA VAL A 261 -0.19 -19.69 4.31
C VAL A 261 0.38 -20.45 3.12
N SER A 262 1.57 -21.02 3.28
CA SER A 262 2.18 -21.88 2.26
C SER A 262 1.40 -23.19 2.09
N ALA A 263 1.20 -23.60 0.83
CA ALA A 263 0.66 -24.93 0.50
C ALA A 263 1.63 -26.07 0.83
N PHE A 264 2.91 -25.76 1.06
CA PHE A 264 3.97 -26.73 1.36
C PHE A 264 4.25 -26.87 2.87
N SER A 265 3.55 -26.10 3.70
CA SER A 265 3.72 -26.13 5.16
C SER A 265 3.38 -27.51 5.74
N ALA A 266 4.26 -28.01 6.62
CA ALA A 266 3.98 -29.19 7.43
C ALA A 266 3.09 -28.89 8.66
N ALA A 267 2.87 -27.61 8.97
CA ALA A 267 2.06 -27.10 10.08
C ALA A 267 0.89 -26.24 9.55
N GLY A 268 0.26 -26.70 8.46
CA GLY A 268 -0.73 -25.93 7.71
C GLY A 268 -1.97 -25.56 8.54
N GLU A 269 -2.46 -26.46 9.40
CA GLU A 269 -3.61 -26.18 10.27
C GLU A 269 -3.28 -25.07 11.28
N GLU A 270 -2.14 -25.16 11.96
CA GLU A 270 -1.69 -24.16 12.93
C GLU A 270 -1.41 -22.79 12.27
N ALA A 271 -0.84 -22.80 11.06
CA ALA A 271 -0.60 -21.58 10.29
C ALA A 271 -1.91 -20.91 9.87
N ILE A 272 -2.90 -21.68 9.40
CA ILE A 272 -4.24 -21.18 9.08
C ILE A 272 -4.90 -20.60 10.34
N ASP A 273 -4.86 -21.31 11.46
CA ASP A 273 -5.44 -20.83 12.71
C ASP A 273 -4.83 -19.51 13.16
N PHE A 274 -3.51 -19.37 13.05
CA PHE A 274 -2.85 -18.10 13.32
C PHE A 274 -3.28 -16.99 12.35
N ALA A 275 -3.41 -17.29 11.05
CA ALA A 275 -3.84 -16.32 10.04
C ALA A 275 -5.25 -15.76 10.33
N TYR A 276 -6.19 -16.64 10.70
CA TYR A 276 -7.52 -16.23 11.14
C TYR A 276 -7.47 -15.41 12.44
N TRP A 277 -6.69 -15.86 13.42
CA TRP A 277 -6.60 -15.21 14.71
C TRP A 277 -5.98 -13.80 14.62
N ILE A 278 -4.86 -13.65 13.92
CA ILE A 278 -4.17 -12.35 13.83
C ILE A 278 -4.97 -11.32 13.03
N ALA A 279 -5.78 -11.76 12.06
CA ALA A 279 -6.67 -10.89 11.28
C ALA A 279 -7.95 -10.50 12.05
N SER A 280 -8.25 -11.12 13.18
CA SER A 280 -9.47 -10.86 13.95
C SER A 280 -9.48 -9.46 14.57
N GLY A 281 -10.68 -8.88 14.69
CA GLY A 281 -10.87 -7.52 15.19
C GLY A 281 -10.29 -7.24 16.58
N ASP A 282 -10.38 -8.20 17.50
CA ASP A 282 -9.85 -8.06 18.86
C ASP A 282 -8.32 -7.95 18.87
N VAL A 283 -7.65 -8.75 18.05
CA VAL A 283 -6.18 -8.71 17.92
C VAL A 283 -5.75 -7.43 17.19
N GLN A 284 -6.44 -7.11 16.10
CA GLN A 284 -6.15 -5.96 15.24
C GLN A 284 -6.33 -4.62 15.97
N ARG A 285 -7.41 -4.43 16.75
CA ARG A 285 -7.61 -3.21 17.56
C ARG A 285 -6.77 -3.18 18.83
N GLY A 286 -6.37 -4.34 19.33
CA GLY A 286 -5.63 -4.51 20.57
C GLY A 286 -4.12 -4.55 20.34
N LEU A 287 -3.53 -5.73 20.57
CA LEU A 287 -2.08 -5.92 20.60
C LEU A 287 -1.40 -5.56 19.28
N TYR A 288 -2.04 -5.82 18.13
CA TYR A 288 -1.46 -5.50 16.82
C TYR A 288 -1.25 -3.99 16.66
N ALA A 289 -2.28 -3.18 16.93
CA ALA A 289 -2.18 -1.72 16.90
C ALA A 289 -1.22 -1.20 17.98
N ALA A 290 -1.31 -1.71 19.21
CA ALA A 290 -0.46 -1.28 20.33
C ALA A 290 1.04 -1.57 20.10
N ALA A 291 1.37 -2.57 19.30
CA ALA A 291 2.73 -2.91 18.89
C ALA A 291 3.22 -2.11 17.66
N GLY A 292 2.48 -1.09 17.21
CA GLY A 292 2.86 -0.22 16.09
C GLY A 292 2.47 -0.74 14.71
N GLY A 293 1.65 -1.80 14.64
CA GLY A 293 1.06 -2.27 13.38
C GLY A 293 0.05 -1.28 12.82
N GLN A 294 -0.24 -1.39 11.52
CA GLN A 294 -1.29 -0.62 10.85
C GLN A 294 -2.44 -1.56 10.48
N PRO A 295 -3.48 -1.71 11.31
CA PRO A 295 -4.47 -2.76 11.15
C PRO A 295 -5.21 -2.77 9.81
N GLY A 296 -5.50 -3.97 9.31
CA GLY A 296 -6.38 -4.21 8.15
C GLY A 296 -7.87 -4.25 8.49
N HIS A 297 -8.21 -4.34 9.78
CA HIS A 297 -9.58 -4.58 10.26
C HIS A 297 -10.25 -3.30 10.80
N ALA A 298 -11.48 -3.02 10.35
CA ALA A 298 -12.23 -1.79 10.61
C ALA A 298 -12.43 -1.48 12.10
N ALA A 299 -12.57 -2.51 12.95
CA ALA A 299 -12.67 -2.32 14.40
C ALA A 299 -11.53 -1.48 15.00
N ALA A 300 -10.30 -1.56 14.47
CA ALA A 300 -9.20 -0.72 14.92
C ALA A 300 -9.29 0.72 14.37
N TRP A 301 -9.86 0.88 13.18
CA TRP A 301 -10.05 2.18 12.54
C TRP A 301 -11.10 3.03 13.26
N GLU A 302 -12.04 2.39 13.93
CA GLU A 302 -13.15 3.02 14.68
C GLU A 302 -12.82 3.23 16.16
N ASP A 303 -11.82 2.50 16.67
CA ASP A 303 -11.45 2.53 18.09
C ASP A 303 -10.89 3.90 18.50
N GLU A 304 -11.42 4.44 19.58
CA GLU A 304 -11.05 5.76 20.11
C GLU A 304 -9.62 5.78 20.62
N ALA A 305 -9.20 4.76 21.36
CA ALA A 305 -7.86 4.72 21.95
C ALA A 305 -6.79 4.59 20.86
N VAL A 306 -7.06 3.78 19.84
CA VAL A 306 -6.19 3.66 18.66
C VAL A 306 -6.05 5.00 17.93
N ASN A 307 -7.16 5.71 17.69
CA ASN A 307 -7.12 7.02 17.03
C ASN A 307 -6.43 8.10 17.89
N VAL A 308 -6.69 8.17 19.19
CA VAL A 308 -6.00 9.11 20.09
C VAL A 308 -4.49 8.88 20.08
N ALA A 309 -4.05 7.61 20.16
CA ALA A 309 -2.63 7.24 20.14
C ALA A 309 -1.93 7.62 18.83
N THR A 310 -2.69 7.66 17.72
CA THR A 310 -2.18 7.87 16.35
C THR A 310 -2.59 9.20 15.74
N GLY A 311 -3.22 10.10 16.51
CA GLY A 311 -3.55 11.45 16.06
C GLY A 311 -4.60 11.45 14.96
N ASP A 312 -5.61 10.60 15.15
CA ASP A 312 -6.70 10.37 14.20
C ASP A 312 -6.22 9.89 12.82
N PHE A 313 -5.07 9.21 12.72
CA PHE A 313 -4.56 8.64 11.46
C PHE A 313 -5.66 7.87 10.72
N TYR A 314 -6.30 6.92 11.39
CA TYR A 314 -7.27 6.03 10.76
C TYR A 314 -8.53 6.77 10.32
N ARG A 315 -9.09 7.63 11.18
CA ARG A 315 -10.25 8.46 10.85
C ARG A 315 -9.94 9.44 9.72
N GLY A 316 -8.78 10.09 9.80
CA GLY A 316 -8.33 11.12 8.88
C GLY A 316 -8.07 10.59 7.47
N THR A 317 -7.74 9.31 7.30
CA THR A 317 -7.43 8.71 6.00
C THR A 317 -8.51 7.73 5.50
N ARG A 318 -9.63 7.60 6.21
CA ARG A 318 -10.60 6.54 5.97
C ARG A 318 -11.28 6.69 4.61
N ALA A 319 -11.66 7.91 4.21
CA ALA A 319 -12.41 8.10 2.97
C ALA A 319 -11.57 7.70 1.75
N THR A 320 -10.29 8.09 1.74
CA THR A 320 -9.35 7.73 0.67
C THR A 320 -9.15 6.21 0.59
N LEU A 321 -9.04 5.52 1.74
CA LEU A 321 -8.88 4.07 1.74
C LEU A 321 -10.17 3.34 1.33
N GLU A 322 -11.34 3.81 1.76
CA GLU A 322 -12.62 3.21 1.37
C GLU A 322 -12.88 3.33 -0.15
N GLY A 323 -12.46 4.44 -0.76
CA GLY A 323 -12.51 4.65 -2.21
C GLY A 323 -11.38 3.98 -3.00
N ALA A 324 -10.40 3.35 -2.34
CA ALA A 324 -9.16 2.95 -2.99
C ALA A 324 -9.34 2.00 -4.17
N TRP A 325 -8.56 2.23 -5.22
CA TRP A 325 -8.56 1.48 -6.46
C TRP A 325 -7.58 0.29 -6.36
N VAL A 326 -8.04 -0.90 -6.72
CA VAL A 326 -7.23 -2.13 -6.68
C VAL A 326 -6.37 -2.19 -7.95
N ARG A 327 -5.06 -2.46 -7.78
CA ARG A 327 -4.12 -2.58 -8.90
C ARG A 327 -4.43 -3.82 -9.77
N PRO A 328 -3.92 -3.89 -11.01
CA PRO A 328 -3.94 -5.13 -11.77
C PRO A 328 -3.23 -6.24 -11.00
N ARG A 329 -3.77 -7.46 -11.11
CA ARG A 329 -3.33 -8.64 -10.34
C ARG A 329 -3.01 -9.82 -11.25
N HIS A 330 -3.00 -9.64 -12.58
CA HIS A 330 -2.70 -10.72 -13.52
C HIS A 330 -1.23 -11.12 -13.43
N ASP A 331 -0.95 -12.36 -13.83
CA ASP A 331 0.42 -12.84 -13.99
C ASP A 331 1.14 -12.01 -15.06
N GLY A 332 2.32 -11.48 -14.73
CA GLY A 332 3.05 -10.50 -15.53
C GLY A 332 2.94 -9.04 -15.04
N TYR A 333 2.02 -8.72 -14.12
CA TYR A 333 1.85 -7.35 -13.62
C TYR A 333 3.11 -6.83 -12.90
N MET A 334 3.80 -7.65 -12.10
CA MET A 334 4.96 -7.17 -11.34
C MET A 334 6.10 -6.69 -12.23
N ALA A 335 6.36 -7.42 -13.32
CA ALA A 335 7.33 -7.00 -14.34
C ALA A 335 6.90 -5.71 -15.03
N PHE A 336 5.60 -5.58 -15.34
CA PHE A 336 5.04 -4.34 -15.87
C PHE A 336 5.19 -3.16 -14.90
N GLN A 337 4.87 -3.35 -13.62
CA GLN A 337 4.95 -2.30 -12.60
C GLN A 337 6.36 -1.71 -12.55
N GLN A 338 7.38 -2.56 -12.54
CA GLN A 338 8.77 -2.13 -12.57
C GLN A 338 9.08 -1.35 -13.87
N ALA A 339 8.85 -1.96 -15.03
CA ALA A 339 9.19 -1.36 -16.32
C ALA A 339 8.44 -0.05 -16.60
N ALA A 340 7.17 0.05 -16.23
CA ALA A 340 6.36 1.26 -16.39
C ALA A 340 6.80 2.37 -15.42
N SER A 341 7.16 2.03 -14.18
CA SER A 341 7.71 3.00 -13.23
C SER A 341 9.05 3.57 -13.70
N ASP A 342 9.93 2.72 -14.22
CA ASP A 342 11.22 3.15 -14.80
C ASP A 342 10.99 4.06 -16.01
N ARG A 343 10.06 3.67 -16.90
CA ARG A 343 9.72 4.46 -18.09
C ARG A 343 9.14 5.83 -17.73
N LEU A 344 8.27 5.88 -16.73
CA LEU A 344 7.68 7.11 -16.21
C LEU A 344 8.77 8.02 -15.65
N ASN A 345 9.68 7.48 -14.82
CA ASN A 345 10.79 8.25 -14.24
C ASN A 345 11.77 8.77 -15.29
N GLU A 346 12.08 7.99 -16.32
CA GLU A 346 12.86 8.44 -17.47
C GLU A 346 12.16 9.60 -18.20
N GLY A 347 10.84 9.51 -18.37
CA GLY A 347 10.01 10.57 -18.96
C GLY A 347 10.05 11.86 -18.14
N LEU A 348 9.89 11.74 -16.82
CA LEU A 348 9.93 12.88 -15.88
C LEU A 348 11.31 13.54 -15.85
N ALA A 349 12.38 12.76 -15.63
CA ALA A 349 13.75 13.26 -15.55
C ALA A 349 14.24 13.85 -16.89
N GLY A 350 13.86 13.21 -18.01
CA GLY A 350 14.22 13.63 -19.36
C GLY A 350 13.33 14.72 -19.94
N ARG A 351 12.26 15.14 -19.24
CA ARG A 351 11.22 16.06 -19.73
C ARG A 351 10.69 15.66 -21.12
N GLN A 352 10.44 14.38 -21.31
CA GLN A 352 9.95 13.84 -22.57
C GLN A 352 8.47 14.21 -22.80
N ASP A 353 8.03 14.15 -24.06
CA ASP A 353 6.65 14.46 -24.42
C ASP A 353 5.67 13.40 -23.89
N ALA A 354 4.57 13.86 -23.30
CA ALA A 354 3.54 13.01 -22.69
C ALA A 354 3.01 11.90 -23.63
N PRO A 355 2.66 12.18 -24.91
CA PRO A 355 2.13 11.15 -25.82
C PRO A 355 3.07 9.96 -25.98
N ARG A 356 4.40 10.21 -26.01
CA ARG A 356 5.40 9.17 -26.15
C ARG A 356 5.47 8.27 -24.91
N VAL A 357 5.52 8.88 -23.73
CA VAL A 357 5.63 8.15 -22.45
C VAL A 357 4.37 7.30 -22.23
N VAL A 358 3.18 7.87 -22.46
CA VAL A 358 1.90 7.19 -22.30
C VAL A 358 1.74 6.04 -23.30
N ALA A 359 2.12 6.23 -24.55
CA ALA A 359 2.10 5.16 -25.55
C ALA A 359 3.02 3.99 -25.17
N ASP A 360 4.21 4.28 -24.61
CA ASP A 360 5.12 3.26 -24.11
C ASP A 360 4.53 2.50 -22.92
N ILE A 361 3.91 3.19 -21.95
CA ILE A 361 3.25 2.56 -20.80
C ILE A 361 2.10 1.65 -21.25
N ASN A 362 1.23 2.12 -22.16
CA ASN A 362 0.14 1.30 -22.71
C ASN A 362 0.66 0.08 -23.48
N ARG A 363 1.77 0.23 -24.23
CA ARG A 363 2.43 -0.91 -24.89
C ARG A 363 2.97 -1.91 -23.87
N LEU A 364 3.68 -1.46 -22.84
CA LEU A 364 4.19 -2.32 -21.77
C LEU A 364 3.06 -3.09 -21.07
N PHE A 365 1.93 -2.43 -20.82
CA PHE A 365 0.78 -3.08 -20.18
C PHE A 365 0.19 -4.18 -21.06
N ARG A 366 -0.05 -3.93 -22.35
CA ARG A 366 -0.52 -4.97 -23.29
C ARG A 366 0.44 -6.15 -23.37
N GLN A 367 1.75 -5.88 -23.39
CA GLN A 367 2.79 -6.91 -23.44
C GLN A 367 2.82 -7.77 -22.16
N SER A 368 2.40 -7.24 -21.02
CA SER A 368 2.39 -7.97 -19.75
C SER A 368 1.37 -9.11 -19.67
N PHE A 369 0.42 -9.19 -20.61
CA PHE A 369 -0.53 -10.30 -20.72
C PHE A 369 -0.04 -11.41 -21.66
N ALA A 370 1.03 -11.17 -22.43
CA ALA A 370 1.65 -12.23 -23.21
C ALA A 370 2.42 -13.13 -22.24
N ALA A 371 2.13 -14.44 -22.26
CA ALA A 371 2.80 -15.39 -21.38
C ALA A 371 4.33 -15.23 -21.47
N PRO A 372 5.06 -15.27 -20.35
CA PRO A 372 6.51 -15.38 -20.42
C PRO A 372 6.84 -16.65 -21.22
N GLY A 373 7.55 -16.45 -22.33
CA GLY A 373 7.94 -17.52 -23.26
C GLY A 373 9.03 -18.44 -22.72
#